data_AF-G1XQ34-F1
#
_entry.id   AF-G1XQ34-F1
#
_cell.length_a   1.000
_cell.length_b   1.000
_cell.length_c   1.000
_cell.angle_alpha   90.00
_cell.angle_beta   90.00
_cell.angle_gamma   90.00
#
_symmetry.space_group_name_H-M   'P 1'
#
loop_
_entity.id
_entity.type
_entity.pdbx_description
1 polymer ?
#
loop_
_entity_poly.entity_id
_entity_poly.type
_entity_poly.pdbx_seq_one_letter_code
_entity_poly.pdbx_strand_id
1 'polypeptide(L)'
;MTSRLRRPFTASASDDEVDDDNIIPLDEQEQEALIEELKKANDRENAFFILVFTCLCGLTASLIAIRIWFGNGSGVDVLAVSSLAMTGFTVRIPVGSEAKELLSPLETWVPILNPILIAIITIGAYFTNRHWDHDYLLYLPLFVWIATAVGRKAMASVNLGELEKLKYKYKGA
;
A
#
# COMPACT_ATOMS: atom_id res chain seq x y z
N MET A 1 -64.55 -8.84 -1.99
CA MET A 1 -63.41 -9.13 -2.87
C MET A 1 -63.07 -7.85 -3.63
N THR A 2 -61.97 -7.18 -3.29
CA THR A 2 -61.51 -5.97 -3.97
C THR A 2 -60.01 -6.09 -4.21
N SER A 3 -59.68 -6.21 -5.48
CA SER A 3 -58.34 -6.42 -6.04
C SER A 3 -57.43 -5.23 -5.75
N ARG A 4 -56.23 -5.46 -5.17
CA ARG A 4 -55.19 -4.44 -5.02
C ARG A 4 -54.40 -4.35 -6.33
N LEU A 5 -54.51 -3.20 -7.01
CA LEU A 5 -53.71 -2.86 -8.19
C LEU A 5 -52.22 -2.79 -7.84
N ARG A 6 -51.37 -3.53 -8.55
CA ARG A 6 -49.92 -3.32 -8.59
C ARG A 6 -49.62 -2.09 -9.46
N ARG A 7 -48.92 -1.10 -8.90
CA ARG A 7 -48.39 0.04 -9.66
C ARG A 7 -47.04 -0.35 -10.29
N PRO A 8 -46.79 -0.02 -11.56
CA PRO A 8 -45.51 -0.31 -12.21
C PRO A 8 -44.44 0.72 -11.82
N PHE A 9 -43.19 0.25 -11.77
CA PHE A 9 -41.99 1.05 -11.57
C PHE A 9 -41.88 2.14 -12.64
N THR A 10 -41.77 3.39 -12.22
CA THR A 10 -41.25 4.48 -13.06
C THR A 10 -40.22 5.26 -12.26
N ALA A 11 -39.00 5.27 -12.76
CA ALA A 11 -37.94 6.16 -12.30
C ALA A 11 -38.05 7.48 -13.08
N SER A 12 -38.40 8.57 -12.40
CA SER A 12 -37.67 9.85 -12.49
C SER A 12 -38.43 11.00 -11.84
N ALA A 13 -37.67 11.75 -11.05
CA ALA A 13 -37.77 13.18 -10.78
C ALA A 13 -39.01 13.69 -10.04
N SER A 14 -38.84 13.83 -8.72
CA SER A 14 -39.26 15.04 -8.01
C SER A 14 -38.34 15.26 -6.81
N ASP A 15 -37.83 16.49 -6.71
CA ASP A 15 -37.30 17.07 -5.47
C ASP A 15 -38.22 16.69 -4.32
N ASP A 16 -37.72 15.95 -3.34
CA ASP A 16 -38.26 15.92 -1.98
C ASP A 16 -37.15 15.44 -1.05
N GLU A 17 -36.96 16.21 0.01
CA GLU A 17 -36.31 15.93 1.30
C GLU A 17 -35.44 14.66 1.37
N VAL A 18 -34.16 14.84 1.73
CA VAL A 18 -33.25 13.74 2.11
C VAL A 18 -33.79 13.12 3.40
N ASP A 19 -34.77 12.25 3.25
CA ASP A 19 -35.31 11.38 4.27
C ASP A 19 -34.23 10.33 4.56
N ASP A 20 -33.73 10.33 5.79
CA ASP A 20 -32.75 9.38 6.34
C ASP A 20 -33.26 7.92 6.29
N ASP A 21 -34.52 7.74 5.87
CA ASP A 21 -35.24 6.47 5.74
C ASP A 21 -35.12 5.81 4.34
N ASN A 22 -34.43 6.43 3.37
CA ASN A 22 -34.09 5.78 2.08
C ASN A 22 -32.79 4.95 2.15
N ILE A 23 -32.41 4.47 3.34
CA ILE A 23 -31.45 3.37 3.46
C ILE A 23 -32.18 2.13 2.98
N ILE A 24 -31.98 1.76 1.72
CA ILE A 24 -32.38 0.44 1.22
C ILE A 24 -31.67 -0.56 2.13
N PRO A 25 -32.39 -1.34 2.98
CA PRO A 25 -31.75 -2.34 3.81
C PRO A 25 -31.20 -3.40 2.85
N LEU A 26 -29.90 -3.32 2.58
CA LEU A 26 -29.20 -4.35 1.84
C LEU A 26 -29.31 -5.64 2.68
N ASP A 27 -29.74 -6.74 2.06
CA ASP A 27 -29.83 -8.03 2.76
C ASP A 27 -28.45 -8.37 3.35
N GLU A 28 -28.39 -8.94 4.56
CA GLU A 28 -27.11 -9.21 5.23
C GLU A 28 -26.21 -10.11 4.36
N GLN A 29 -26.82 -10.99 3.58
CA GLN A 29 -26.14 -11.83 2.59
C GLN A 29 -25.56 -11.04 1.42
N GLU A 30 -26.25 -10.01 0.91
CA GLU A 30 -25.71 -9.13 -0.12
C GLU A 30 -24.57 -8.26 0.43
N GLN A 31 -24.67 -7.80 1.68
CA GLN A 31 -23.59 -7.04 2.32
C GLN A 31 -22.33 -7.90 2.52
N GLU A 32 -22.48 -9.15 2.95
CA GLU A 32 -21.35 -10.08 3.10
C GLU A 32 -20.70 -10.41 1.76
N ALA A 33 -21.50 -10.64 0.71
CA ALA A 33 -20.99 -10.86 -0.64
C ALA A 33 -20.20 -9.65 -1.16
N LEU A 34 -20.69 -8.43 -0.94
CA LEU A 34 -19.98 -7.20 -1.33
C LEU A 34 -18.68 -7.02 -0.55
N ILE A 35 -18.66 -7.28 0.76
CA ILE A 35 -17.44 -7.19 1.56
C ILE A 35 -16.40 -8.21 1.09
N GLU A 36 -16.82 -9.45 0.80
CA GLU A 36 -15.92 -10.48 0.29
C GLU A 36 -15.37 -10.10 -1.09
N GLU A 37 -16.20 -9.56 -1.97
CA GLU A 37 -15.79 -9.08 -3.28
C GLU A 37 -14.77 -7.93 -3.16
N LEU A 38 -15.04 -6.94 -2.31
CA LEU A 38 -14.13 -5.82 -2.04
C LEU A 38 -12.80 -6.28 -1.45
N LYS A 39 -12.83 -7.26 -0.53
CA LYS A 39 -11.61 -7.84 0.05
C LYS A 39 -10.79 -8.55 -1.02
N LYS A 40 -11.44 -9.36 -1.87
CA LYS A 40 -10.77 -10.08 -2.96
C LYS A 40 -10.19 -9.13 -4.01
N ALA A 41 -10.91 -8.04 -4.32
CA ALA A 41 -10.43 -6.99 -5.21
C ALA A 41 -9.21 -6.27 -4.60
N ASN A 42 -9.27 -5.92 -3.32
CA ASN A 42 -8.18 -5.30 -2.57
C ASN A 42 -6.94 -6.21 -2.49
N ASP A 43 -7.11 -7.50 -2.23
CA ASP A 43 -6.00 -8.47 -2.19
C ASP A 43 -5.31 -8.61 -3.55
N ARG A 44 -6.09 -8.56 -4.64
CA ARG A 44 -5.53 -8.57 -6.01
C ARG A 44 -4.72 -7.32 -6.29
N GLU A 45 -5.23 -6.15 -5.91
CA GLU A 45 -4.52 -4.88 -6.10
C GLU A 45 -3.25 -4.80 -5.23
N ASN A 46 -3.33 -5.28 -3.99
CA ASN A 46 -2.19 -5.39 -3.10
C ASN A 46 -1.11 -6.34 -3.65
N ALA A 47 -1.50 -7.49 -4.22
CA ALA A 47 -0.56 -8.41 -4.86
C ALA A 47 0.17 -7.77 -6.05
N PHE A 48 -0.55 -7.01 -6.89
CA PHE A 48 0.04 -6.28 -8.01
C PHE A 48 1.03 -5.22 -7.52
N PHE A 49 0.65 -4.45 -6.49
CA PHE A 49 1.53 -3.47 -5.87
C PHE A 49 2.82 -4.11 -5.34
N ILE A 50 2.70 -5.19 -4.60
CA ILE A 50 3.84 -5.92 -4.05
C ILE A 50 4.78 -6.36 -5.18
N LEU A 51 4.21 -6.91 -6.26
CA LEU A 51 4.98 -7.36 -7.41
C LEU A 51 5.73 -6.22 -8.09
N VAL A 52 5.04 -5.13 -8.45
CA VAL A 52 5.63 -3.99 -9.18
C VAL A 52 6.76 -3.35 -8.37
N PHE A 53 6.52 -3.06 -7.09
CA PHE A 53 7.53 -2.41 -6.26
C PHE A 53 8.68 -3.35 -5.88
N THR A 54 8.43 -4.65 -5.74
CA THR A 54 9.50 -5.64 -5.56
C THR A 54 10.37 -5.73 -6.81
N CYS A 55 9.78 -5.76 -8.00
CA CYS A 55 10.53 -5.73 -9.27
C CYS A 55 11.34 -4.43 -9.39
N LEU A 56 10.77 -3.28 -9.04
CA LEU A 56 11.48 -2.01 -9.04
C LEU A 56 12.69 -2.01 -8.08
N CYS A 57 12.50 -2.52 -6.84
CA CYS A 57 13.61 -2.68 -5.89
C CYS A 57 14.68 -3.66 -6.42
N GLY A 58 14.25 -4.76 -7.03
CA GLY A 58 15.15 -5.76 -7.61
C GLY A 58 15.98 -5.21 -8.76
N LEU A 59 15.35 -4.53 -9.71
CA LEU A 59 16.04 -3.92 -10.86
C LEU A 59 17.06 -2.88 -10.42
N THR A 60 16.68 -1.99 -9.50
CA THR A 60 17.60 -0.97 -8.97
C THR A 60 18.75 -1.58 -8.18
N ALA A 61 18.49 -2.62 -7.38
CA ALA A 61 19.53 -3.34 -6.66
C ALA A 61 20.49 -4.06 -7.62
N SER A 62 19.97 -4.66 -8.70
CA SER A 62 20.81 -5.30 -9.73
C SER A 62 21.74 -4.32 -10.43
N LEU A 63 21.29 -3.10 -10.76
CA LEU A 63 22.14 -2.08 -11.37
C LEU A 63 23.31 -1.70 -10.47
N ILE A 64 23.06 -1.49 -9.18
CA ILE A 64 24.11 -1.17 -8.19
C ILE A 64 25.03 -2.37 -7.95
N ALA A 65 24.48 -3.59 -7.89
CA ALA A 65 25.25 -4.82 -7.72
C ALA A 65 26.20 -5.08 -8.90
N ILE A 66 25.78 -4.80 -10.14
CA ILE A 66 26.64 -4.89 -11.33
C ILE A 66 27.84 -3.96 -11.20
N ARG A 67 27.64 -2.73 -10.70
CA ARG A 67 28.73 -1.78 -10.46
C ARG A 67 29.75 -2.32 -9.44
N ILE A 68 29.27 -2.90 -8.34
CA ILE A 68 30.13 -3.55 -7.33
C ILE A 68 30.92 -4.70 -7.97
N TRP A 69 30.26 -5.53 -8.79
CA TRP A 69 30.87 -6.68 -9.46
C TRP A 69 32.04 -6.27 -10.37
N PHE A 70 31.91 -5.15 -11.10
CA PHE A 70 32.96 -4.62 -11.95
C PHE A 70 34.07 -3.85 -11.20
N GLY A 71 34.06 -3.85 -9.87
CA GLY A 71 35.13 -3.25 -9.04
C GLY A 71 35.07 -1.73 -8.91
N ASN A 72 34.03 -1.09 -9.44
CA ASN A 72 33.80 0.36 -9.33
C ASN A 72 32.90 0.72 -8.13
N GLY A 73 32.66 -0.24 -7.24
CA GLY A 73 31.79 -0.08 -6.08
C GLY A 73 32.46 0.61 -4.90
N SER A 74 31.74 1.52 -4.25
CA SER A 74 32.05 2.07 -2.93
C SER A 74 31.40 1.22 -1.84
N GLY A 75 31.86 1.33 -0.59
CA GLY A 75 31.16 0.76 0.56
C GLY A 75 29.72 1.27 0.70
N VAL A 76 29.43 2.47 0.18
CA VAL A 76 28.09 3.04 0.13
C VAL A 76 27.15 2.24 -0.80
N ASP A 77 27.68 1.62 -1.86
CA ASP A 77 26.88 0.79 -2.77
C ASP A 77 26.36 -0.48 -2.08
N VAL A 78 27.16 -1.08 -1.19
CA VAL A 78 26.74 -2.24 -0.39
C VAL A 78 25.59 -1.87 0.55
N LEU A 79 25.67 -0.67 1.15
CA LEU A 79 24.58 -0.13 1.97
C LEU A 79 23.33 0.17 1.14
N ALA A 80 23.50 0.68 -0.08
CA ALA A 80 22.39 0.92 -1.00
C ALA A 80 21.65 -0.38 -1.37
N VAL A 81 22.38 -1.45 -1.68
CA VAL A 81 21.79 -2.76 -1.97
C VAL A 81 21.05 -3.33 -0.75
N SER A 82 21.61 -3.20 0.46
CA SER A 82 20.93 -3.69 1.67
C SER A 82 19.67 -2.88 2.00
N SER A 83 19.68 -1.55 1.79
CA SER A 83 18.49 -0.72 1.93
C SER A 83 17.41 -1.07 0.91
N LEU A 84 17.76 -1.37 -0.35
CA LEU A 84 16.80 -1.81 -1.36
C LEU A 84 16.20 -3.19 -1.02
N ALA A 85 17.01 -4.10 -0.46
CA ALA A 85 16.52 -5.38 0.06
C ALA A 85 15.54 -5.18 1.23
N MET A 86 15.88 -4.30 2.19
CA MET A 86 14.97 -3.92 3.28
C MET A 86 13.69 -3.29 2.74
N THR A 87 13.78 -2.41 1.74
CA THR A 87 12.61 -1.79 1.10
C THR A 87 11.70 -2.85 0.45
N GLY A 88 12.27 -3.79 -0.30
CA GLY A 88 11.53 -4.92 -0.87
C GLY A 88 10.91 -5.85 0.19
N PHE A 89 11.51 -5.95 1.38
CA PHE A 89 10.90 -6.63 2.52
C PHE A 89 9.71 -5.83 3.07
N THR A 90 9.87 -4.50 3.27
CA THR A 90 8.78 -3.65 3.80
C THR A 90 7.52 -3.63 2.93
N VAL A 91 7.67 -3.77 1.62
CA VAL A 91 6.55 -3.81 0.67
C VAL A 91 5.69 -5.06 0.89
N ARG A 92 6.29 -6.18 1.33
CA ARG A 92 5.56 -7.43 1.61
C ARG A 92 4.84 -7.41 2.96
N ILE A 93 5.15 -6.46 3.83
CA ILE A 93 4.50 -6.35 5.14
C ILE A 93 3.05 -5.89 4.90
N PRO A 94 2.05 -6.68 5.34
CA PRO A 94 0.65 -6.36 5.16
C PRO A 94 0.32 -5.00 5.78
N VAL A 95 -0.50 -4.24 5.06
CA VAL A 95 -0.88 -2.87 5.44
C VAL A 95 -2.30 -2.92 5.98
N GLY A 96 -2.44 -2.83 7.30
CA GLY A 96 -3.74 -2.86 7.97
C GLY A 96 -3.60 -2.91 9.49
N SER A 97 -4.59 -2.39 10.21
CA SER A 97 -4.57 -2.34 11.68
C SER A 97 -4.58 -3.73 12.31
N GLU A 98 -5.34 -4.67 11.75
CA GLU A 98 -5.39 -6.06 12.23
C GLU A 98 -4.09 -6.82 11.95
N ALA A 99 -3.46 -6.52 10.82
CA ALA A 99 -2.20 -7.16 10.45
C ALA A 99 -1.06 -6.78 11.41
N LYS A 100 -1.15 -5.62 12.09
CA LYS A 100 -0.12 -5.15 13.05
C LYS A 100 0.01 -6.02 14.28
N GLU A 101 -1.07 -6.67 14.73
CA GLU A 101 -1.04 -7.52 15.93
C GLU A 101 -0.30 -8.83 15.70
N LEU A 102 -0.17 -9.25 14.44
CA LEU A 102 0.53 -10.48 14.03
C LEU A 102 1.98 -10.22 13.57
N LEU A 103 2.45 -8.97 13.60
CA LEU A 103 3.79 -8.63 13.10
C LEU A 103 4.88 -9.16 14.02
N SER A 104 5.89 -9.77 13.41
CA SER A 104 7.12 -10.13 14.11
C SER A 104 7.86 -8.86 14.57
N PRO A 105 8.65 -8.90 15.67
CA PRO A 105 9.39 -7.72 16.13
C PRO A 105 10.26 -7.09 15.04
N LEU A 106 10.84 -7.91 14.16
CA LEU A 106 11.61 -7.46 13.01
C LEU A 106 10.78 -6.61 12.04
N GLU A 107 9.54 -7.02 11.74
CA GLU A 107 8.65 -6.33 10.81
C GLU A 107 8.20 -4.97 11.34
N THR A 108 8.19 -4.80 12.66
CA THR A 108 7.93 -3.52 13.32
C THR A 108 9.10 -2.55 13.18
N TRP A 109 10.33 -3.02 13.34
CA TRP A 109 11.52 -2.16 13.31
C TRP A 109 12.05 -1.85 11.91
N VAL A 110 11.94 -2.78 10.96
CA VAL A 110 12.50 -2.62 9.61
C VAL A 110 12.02 -1.34 8.89
N PRO A 111 10.71 -0.98 8.89
CA PRO A 111 10.23 0.26 8.28
C PRO A 111 10.82 1.53 8.91
N ILE A 112 11.28 1.47 10.16
CA ILE A 112 11.88 2.60 10.89
C ILE A 112 13.39 2.66 10.61
N LEU A 113 14.06 1.51 10.57
CA LEU A 113 15.50 1.44 10.33
C LEU A 113 15.88 1.77 8.89
N ASN A 114 15.04 1.37 7.93
CA ASN A 114 15.32 1.59 6.51
C ASN A 114 15.49 3.08 6.12
N PRO A 115 14.62 4.05 6.52
CA PRO A 115 14.85 5.46 6.22
C PRO A 115 16.11 6.04 6.89
N ILE A 116 16.51 5.52 8.06
CA ILE A 116 17.77 5.91 8.71
C ILE A 116 18.94 5.48 7.83
N LEU A 117 18.92 4.24 7.34
CA LEU A 117 19.93 3.73 6.43
C LEU A 117 19.99 4.54 5.11
N ILE A 118 18.84 4.92 4.56
CA ILE A 118 18.74 5.77 3.37
C ILE A 118 19.34 7.16 3.61
N ALA A 119 19.11 7.76 4.78
CA ALA A 119 19.73 9.02 5.14
C ALA A 119 21.27 8.90 5.18
N ILE A 120 21.79 7.82 5.77
CA ILE A 120 23.23 7.53 5.80
C ILE A 120 23.78 7.36 4.37
N ILE A 121 23.09 6.61 3.51
CA ILE A 121 23.48 6.42 2.10
C ILE A 121 23.50 7.75 1.36
N THR A 122 22.47 8.58 1.52
CA THR A 122 22.36 9.88 0.84
C THR A 122 23.49 10.83 1.26
N ILE A 123 23.82 10.85 2.55
CA ILE A 123 24.95 11.61 3.09
C ILE A 123 26.28 11.03 2.57
N GLY A 124 26.43 9.71 2.59
CA GLY A 124 27.62 9.02 2.08
C GLY A 124 27.84 9.26 0.59
N ALA A 125 26.76 9.28 -0.21
CA ALA A 125 26.78 9.59 -1.63
C ALA A 125 27.23 11.04 -1.87
N TYR A 126 26.74 11.99 -1.08
CA TYR A 126 27.17 13.39 -1.14
C TYR A 126 28.69 13.53 -0.91
N PHE A 127 29.25 12.80 0.06
CA PHE A 127 30.69 12.82 0.33
C PHE A 127 31.53 12.05 -0.70
N THR A 128 30.96 11.01 -1.32
CA THR A 128 31.65 10.19 -2.34
C THR A 128 31.71 10.92 -3.69
N ASN A 129 30.67 11.68 -4.04
CA ASN A 129 30.57 12.48 -5.27
C ASN A 129 31.36 13.80 -5.21
N ARG A 130 32.48 13.82 -4.49
CA ARG A 130 33.35 15.01 -4.33
C ARG A 130 34.14 15.32 -5.61
N HIS A 131 34.24 14.36 -6.53
CA HIS A 131 34.70 14.57 -7.90
C HIS A 131 33.51 14.98 -8.77
N TRP A 132 33.72 15.78 -9.82
CA TRP A 132 32.68 16.35 -10.70
C TRP A 132 31.88 15.30 -11.52
N ASP A 133 31.91 14.05 -11.09
CA ASP A 133 31.12 12.95 -11.61
C ASP A 133 29.89 12.80 -10.71
N HIS A 134 28.74 13.28 -11.19
CA HIS A 134 27.50 13.21 -10.44
C HIS A 134 26.94 11.79 -10.53
N ASP A 135 27.33 10.95 -9.57
CA ASP A 135 26.82 9.59 -9.48
C ASP A 135 25.39 9.57 -8.94
N TYR A 136 24.42 9.74 -9.84
CA TYR A 136 23.00 9.78 -9.50
C TYR A 136 22.45 8.41 -9.07
N LEU A 137 23.17 7.31 -9.35
CA LEU A 137 22.72 5.95 -9.01
C LEU A 137 22.54 5.75 -7.51
N LEU A 138 23.39 6.39 -6.69
CA LEU A 138 23.33 6.30 -5.22
C LEU A 138 22.12 7.01 -4.61
N TYR A 139 21.42 7.86 -5.36
CA TYR A 139 20.17 8.48 -4.92
C TYR A 139 18.93 7.64 -5.30
N LEU A 140 19.05 6.64 -6.16
CA LEU A 140 17.93 5.77 -6.55
C LEU A 140 17.24 5.07 -5.35
N PRO A 141 17.96 4.54 -4.34
CA PRO A 141 17.32 3.95 -3.16
C PRO A 141 16.37 4.91 -2.44
N LEU A 142 16.72 6.20 -2.37
CA LEU A 142 15.87 7.24 -1.79
C LEU A 142 14.57 7.40 -2.58
N PHE A 143 14.65 7.52 -3.91
CA PHE A 143 13.46 7.67 -4.76
C PHE A 143 12.57 6.43 -4.72
N VAL A 144 13.15 5.23 -4.77
CA VAL A 144 12.42 3.97 -4.67
C VAL A 144 11.71 3.89 -3.32
N TRP A 145 12.40 4.21 -2.23
CA TRP A 145 11.79 4.21 -0.91
C TRP A 145 10.63 5.20 -0.80
N ILE A 146 10.80 6.44 -1.28
CA ILE A 146 9.70 7.44 -1.30
C ILE A 146 8.50 6.89 -2.07
N ALA A 147 8.72 6.36 -3.28
CA ALA A 147 7.66 5.80 -4.10
C ALA A 147 6.93 4.65 -3.40
N THR A 148 7.68 3.74 -2.76
CA THR A 148 7.09 2.63 -1.98
C THR A 148 6.32 3.13 -0.76
N ALA A 149 6.82 4.15 -0.06
CA ALA A 149 6.16 4.70 1.13
C ALA A 149 4.84 5.40 0.76
N VAL A 150 4.84 6.20 -0.31
CA VAL A 150 3.62 6.82 -0.85
C VAL A 150 2.63 5.75 -1.29
N GLY A 151 3.09 4.77 -2.04
CA GLY A 151 2.28 3.65 -2.50
C GLY A 151 1.64 2.86 -1.36
N ARG A 152 2.41 2.56 -0.30
CA ARG A 152 1.90 1.88 0.90
C ARG A 152 0.88 2.74 1.65
N LYS A 153 1.09 4.07 1.72
CA LYS A 153 0.12 4.98 2.34
C LYS A 153 -1.20 5.02 1.56
N ALA A 154 -1.14 5.00 0.23
CA ALA A 154 -2.32 4.95 -0.63
C ALA A 154 -3.10 3.64 -0.43
N MET A 155 -2.41 2.51 -0.31
CA MET A 155 -3.04 1.22 0.03
C MET A 155 -3.63 1.23 1.44
N ALA A 156 -2.95 1.86 2.41
CA ALA A 156 -3.44 1.97 3.78
C ALA A 156 -4.74 2.78 3.90
N SER A 157 -4.95 3.77 3.02
CA SER A 157 -6.17 4.59 3.06
C SER A 157 -7.42 3.85 2.61
N VAL A 158 -7.30 2.69 1.97
CA VAL A 158 -8.43 1.80 1.66
C VAL A 158 -8.79 1.02 2.95
N ASN A 159 -9.47 1.68 3.89
CA ASN A 159 -9.78 1.14 5.21
C ASN A 159 -10.94 0.12 5.18
N LEU A 160 -10.60 -1.15 4.97
CA LEU A 160 -11.55 -2.27 5.15
C LEU A 160 -12.14 -2.32 6.58
N GLY A 161 -11.42 -1.83 7.59
CA GLY A 161 -11.90 -1.80 8.98
C GLY A 161 -13.01 -0.77 9.25
N GLU A 162 -13.16 0.25 8.39
CA GLU A 162 -14.29 1.18 8.49
C GLU A 162 -15.58 0.55 7.95
N LEU A 163 -15.47 -0.28 6.89
CA LEU A 163 -16.56 -1.13 6.42
C LEU A 163 -17.00 -2.15 7.48
N GLU A 164 -16.05 -2.73 8.22
CA GLU A 164 -16.37 -3.71 9.27
C GLU A 164 -17.02 -3.06 10.51
N LYS A 165 -16.64 -1.83 10.84
CA LYS A 165 -17.36 -1.04 11.86
C LYS A 165 -18.78 -0.70 11.44
N LEU A 166 -19.02 -0.42 10.16
CA LEU A 166 -20.37 -0.22 9.63
C LEU A 166 -21.21 -1.50 9.75
N LYS A 167 -20.62 -2.69 9.54
CA LYS A 167 -21.27 -3.98 9.80
C LYS A 167 -21.69 -4.14 11.27
N TYR A 168 -20.80 -3.84 12.22
CA TYR A 168 -21.11 -3.95 13.66
C TYR A 168 -22.18 -2.96 14.12
N LYS A 169 -22.18 -1.73 13.58
CA LYS A 169 -23.20 -0.73 13.87
C LYS A 169 -24.59 -1.17 13.40
N TYR A 170 -24.67 -1.91 12.28
CA TYR A 170 -25.92 -2.40 11.72
C TYR A 170 -26.44 -3.68 12.42
N LYS A 171 -25.56 -4.57 12.89
CA LYS A 171 -25.96 -5.75 13.70
C LYS A 171 -26.47 -5.40 15.11
N GLY A 172 -26.17 -4.20 15.60
CA GLY A 172 -26.55 -3.74 16.94
C GLY A 172 -27.76 -2.80 16.99
N ALA A 173 -28.32 -2.44 15.83
CA ALA A 173 -29.54 -1.64 15.67
C ALA A 173 -30.72 -2.57 15.32
#